data_AF-A0A6J3KVB9-F1
#
_entry.id   AF-A0A6J3KVB9-F1
#
_cell.length_a   1.000
_cell.length_b   1.000
_cell.length_c   1.000
_cell.angle_alpha   90.00
_cell.angle_beta   90.00
_cell.angle_gamma   90.00
#
_symmetry.space_group_name_H-M   'P 1'
#
loop_
_entity.id
_entity.type
_entity.pdbx_description
1 polymer ?
#
loop_
_entity_poly.entity_id
_entity_poly.type
_entity_poly.pdbx_seq_one_letter_code
_entity_poly.pdbx_strand_id
1 'polypeptide(L)'
;MTQLLTGHGVFGEYLLRIRREVTSTCHHCEEEEDTAQHTLEYCPAWAEQRRVLQREIGERLSPEALVEAMLRGRREFAAVRTFCEQVMLAKERAERNRVRTRHPSRTTQQQHRRNTTRHGGAMPPPAPPRPP
;
A
#
# COMPACT_ATOMS: atom_id res chain seq x y z
N MET A 1 -2.92 5.47 6.90
CA MET A 1 -2.61 6.04 8.23
C MET A 1 -2.47 4.99 9.31
N THR A 2 -3.47 4.14 9.55
CA THR A 2 -3.40 3.05 10.56
C THR A 2 -2.17 2.17 10.41
N GLN A 3 -1.86 1.73 9.19
CA GLN A 3 -0.65 0.97 8.89
C GLN A 3 0.63 1.68 9.35
N LEU A 4 0.77 2.98 9.02
CA LEU A 4 1.91 3.81 9.40
C LEU A 4 2.03 3.94 10.93
N LEU A 5 0.93 4.21 11.63
CA LEU A 5 0.94 4.38 13.09
C LEU A 5 1.24 3.08 13.85
N THR A 6 0.91 1.93 13.26
CA THR A 6 1.09 0.62 13.90
C THR A 6 2.33 -0.12 13.41
N GLY A 7 3.02 0.38 12.39
CA GLY A 7 4.12 -0.33 11.73
C GLY A 7 3.69 -1.61 11.01
N HIS A 8 2.41 -1.75 10.63
CA HIS A 8 1.88 -2.94 9.95
C HIS A 8 1.76 -2.75 8.43
N GLY A 9 1.56 -3.86 7.72
CA GLY A 9 1.22 -3.85 6.30
C GLY A 9 2.44 -4.08 5.41
N VAL A 10 2.92 -3.02 4.77
CA VAL A 10 4.01 -3.10 3.76
C VAL A 10 5.40 -2.81 4.33
N PHE A 11 5.52 -2.51 5.62
CA PHE A 11 6.81 -2.37 6.29
C PHE A 11 7.58 -3.69 6.28
N GLY A 12 8.83 -3.66 5.83
CA GLY A 12 9.72 -4.81 5.80
C GLY A 12 9.87 -5.51 7.15
N GLU A 13 9.95 -4.78 8.26
CA GLU A 13 9.95 -5.35 9.62
C GLU A 13 8.70 -6.23 9.86
N TYR A 14 7.53 -5.72 9.51
CA TYR A 14 6.27 -6.47 9.63
C TYR A 14 6.24 -7.67 8.69
N LEU A 15 6.64 -7.50 7.42
CA LEU A 15 6.64 -8.56 6.43
C LEU A 15 7.59 -9.70 6.80
N LEU A 16 8.74 -9.39 7.39
CA LEU A 16 9.65 -10.38 7.97
C LEU A 16 8.98 -11.14 9.13
N ARG A 17 8.35 -10.42 10.06
CA ARG A 17 7.66 -11.01 11.21
C ARG A 17 6.58 -12.03 10.80
N ILE A 18 5.83 -11.76 9.72
CA ILE A 18 4.82 -12.68 9.18
C ILE A 18 5.35 -13.63 8.10
N ARG A 19 6.68 -13.71 7.93
CA ARG A 19 7.39 -14.60 6.99
C ARG A 19 6.97 -14.42 5.52
N ARG A 20 6.63 -13.20 5.12
CA ARG A 20 6.38 -12.82 3.71
C ARG A 20 7.63 -12.26 3.01
N GLU A 21 8.61 -11.78 3.78
CA GLU A 21 9.93 -11.37 3.31
C GLU A 21 11.02 -12.08 4.13
N VAL A 22 12.24 -12.14 3.58
CA VAL A 22 13.40 -12.79 4.21
C VAL A 22 14.29 -11.82 4.99
N THR A 23 14.06 -10.51 4.82
CA THR A 23 14.81 -9.41 5.45
C THR A 23 13.86 -8.28 5.86
N SER A 24 14.24 -7.50 6.87
CA SER A 24 13.54 -6.27 7.26
C SER A 24 13.98 -5.03 6.46
N THR A 25 15.00 -5.14 5.62
CA THR A 25 15.62 -4.02 4.88
C THR A 25 14.62 -3.22 4.03
N CYS A 26 14.74 -1.90 4.07
CA CYS A 26 13.94 -0.97 3.30
C CYS A 26 14.24 -1.06 1.81
N HIS A 27 13.27 -1.54 1.03
CA HIS A 27 13.37 -1.62 -0.43
C HIS A 27 13.37 -0.26 -1.15
N HIS A 28 13.33 0.86 -0.41
CA HIS A 28 13.33 2.21 -1.00
C HIS A 28 14.67 2.93 -0.84
N CYS A 29 15.45 2.60 0.20
CA CYS A 29 16.79 3.15 0.39
C CYS A 29 17.88 2.09 0.54
N GLU A 30 17.53 0.82 0.73
CA GLU A 30 18.42 -0.35 0.80
C GLU A 30 19.40 -0.40 2.00
N GLU A 31 19.37 0.60 2.89
CA GLU A 31 20.35 0.72 3.98
C GLU A 31 19.84 0.27 5.37
N GLU A 32 18.59 0.60 5.72
CA GLU A 32 18.08 0.44 7.09
C GLU A 32 16.87 -0.51 7.18
N GLU A 33 16.50 -0.90 8.40
CA GLU A 33 15.25 -1.63 8.64
C GLU A 33 14.03 -0.79 8.29
N ASP A 34 13.11 -1.38 7.54
CA ASP A 34 11.90 -0.73 7.09
C ASP A 34 10.83 -0.70 8.17
N THR A 35 11.02 0.19 9.14
CA THR A 35 10.05 0.50 10.19
C THR A 35 9.20 1.71 9.82
N ALA A 36 8.09 1.92 10.55
CA ALA A 36 7.31 3.15 10.42
C ALA A 36 8.14 4.39 10.78
N GLN A 37 8.94 4.31 11.85
CA GLN A 37 9.82 5.40 12.27
C GLN A 37 10.87 5.74 11.22
N HIS A 38 11.53 4.72 10.64
CA HIS A 38 12.46 4.92 9.53
C HIS A 38 11.80 5.66 8.36
N THR A 39 10.60 5.22 7.97
CA THR A 39 9.82 5.87 6.91
C THR A 39 9.48 7.33 7.24
N LEU A 40 9.11 7.58 8.50
CA LEU A 40 8.69 8.89 9.02
C LEU A 40 9.83 9.87 9.22
N GLU A 41 11.06 9.41 9.48
CA GLU A 41 12.14 10.29 9.93
C GLU A 41 13.38 10.24 9.04
N TYR A 42 13.79 9.06 8.58
CA TYR A 42 15.15 8.87 8.05
C TYR A 42 15.17 8.55 6.55
N CYS A 43 14.26 7.71 6.07
CA CYS A 43 14.31 7.16 4.72
C CYS A 43 14.44 8.23 3.62
N PRO A 44 15.56 8.32 2.89
CA PRO A 44 15.79 9.40 1.92
C PRO A 44 14.74 9.43 0.79
N ALA A 45 14.12 8.29 0.47
CA ALA A 45 13.07 8.18 -0.54
C ALA A 45 11.82 9.03 -0.24
N TRP A 46 11.59 9.38 1.03
CA TRP A 46 10.42 10.17 1.47
C TRP A 46 10.79 11.59 1.91
N ALA A 47 12.03 12.05 1.64
CA ALA A 47 12.52 13.34 2.12
C ALA A 47 11.65 14.53 1.68
N GLU A 48 11.19 14.54 0.42
CA GLU A 48 10.33 15.62 -0.08
C GLU A 48 8.95 15.60 0.57
N GLN A 49 8.34 14.42 0.71
CA GLN A 49 7.05 14.26 1.38
C GLN A 49 7.15 14.68 2.85
N ARG A 50 8.25 14.34 3.53
CA ARG A 50 8.52 14.80 4.90
C ARG A 50 8.68 16.31 4.96
N ARG A 51 9.42 16.93 4.03
CA ARG A 51 9.58 18.39 3.97
C ARG A 51 8.23 19.10 3.82
N VAL A 52 7.33 18.56 3.00
CA VAL A 52 5.95 19.07 2.87
C VAL A 52 5.19 18.93 4.19
N LEU A 53 5.25 17.76 4.83
CA LEU A 53 4.57 17.51 6.09
C LEU A 53 5.09 18.42 7.22
N GLN A 54 6.41 18.60 7.32
CA GLN A 54 7.06 19.42 8.35
C GLN A 54 6.62 20.88 8.31
N ARG A 55 6.33 21.43 7.12
CA ARG A 55 5.78 22.78 6.98
C ARG A 55 4.40 22.94 7.62
N GLU A 56 3.65 21.85 7.75
CA GLU A 56 2.29 21.86 8.28
C GLU A 56 2.27 21.48 9.78
N ILE A 57 3.12 20.54 10.21
CA ILE A 57 3.03 19.98 11.57
C ILE A 57 4.26 20.21 12.46
N GLY A 58 5.35 20.75 11.92
CA GLY A 58 6.63 20.93 12.63
C GLY A 58 7.65 19.81 12.36
N GLU A 59 8.83 19.91 12.98
CA GLU A 59 9.98 19.05 12.63
C GLU A 59 9.88 17.61 13.13
N ARG A 60 9.19 17.38 14.25
CA ARG A 60 9.06 16.06 14.89
C ARG A 60 8.04 15.22 14.14
N LEU A 61 8.48 14.07 13.63
CA LEU A 61 7.65 13.17 12.82
C LEU A 61 7.45 11.78 13.44
N SER A 62 7.60 11.63 14.75
CA SER A 62 7.28 10.36 15.42
C SER A 62 5.77 10.04 15.32
N PRO A 63 5.34 8.78 15.44
CA PRO A 63 3.92 8.43 15.43
C PRO A 63 3.07 9.25 16.42
N GLU A 64 3.60 9.52 17.61
CA GLU A 64 2.96 10.34 18.64
C GLU A 64 2.80 11.79 18.17
N ALA A 65 3.84 12.37 17.56
CA ALA A 65 3.79 13.74 17.03
C ALA A 65 2.78 13.89 15.89
N LEU A 66 2.62 12.85 15.05
CA LEU A 66 1.57 12.81 14.04
C LEU A 66 0.18 12.81 14.69
N VAL A 67 -0.04 12.01 15.74
CA VAL A 67 -1.31 11.98 16.47
C VAL A 67 -1.61 13.32 17.13
N GLU A 68 -0.63 13.92 17.81
CA GLU A 68 -0.76 15.25 18.39
C GLU A 68 -1.13 16.29 17.32
N ALA A 69 -0.46 16.26 16.16
CA ALA A 69 -0.77 17.15 15.05
C ALA A 69 -2.19 16.96 14.52
N MET A 70 -2.63 15.72 14.34
CA MET A 70 -3.99 15.41 13.91
C MET A 70 -5.07 15.97 14.85
N LEU A 71 -4.78 16.05 16.14
CA LEU A 71 -5.70 16.57 17.15
C LEU A 71 -5.73 18.11 17.19
N ARG A 72 -4.72 18.81 16.63
CA ARG A 72 -4.69 20.28 16.59
C ARG A 72 -5.72 20.89 15.65
N GLY A 73 -6.05 20.20 14.55
CA GLY A 73 -6.97 20.77 13.57
C GLY A 73 -7.14 19.95 12.30
N ARG A 74 -8.17 20.32 11.52
CA ARG A 74 -8.48 19.68 10.24
C ARG A 74 -7.37 19.84 9.20
N ARG A 75 -6.61 20.93 9.26
CA ARG A 75 -5.54 21.22 8.31
C ARG A 75 -4.36 20.27 8.53
N GLU A 76 -3.92 20.16 9.77
CA GLU A 76 -2.86 19.25 10.21
C GLU A 76 -3.25 17.80 9.96
N PHE A 77 -4.50 17.44 10.30
CA PHE A 77 -5.04 16.12 9.97
C PHE A 77 -4.97 15.81 8.48
N ALA A 78 -5.38 16.76 7.63
CA ALA A 78 -5.33 16.58 6.18
C ALA A 78 -3.88 16.41 5.68
N ALA A 79 -2.93 17.18 6.21
CA ALA A 79 -1.52 17.06 5.88
C ALA A 79 -0.95 15.67 6.24
N VAL A 80 -1.21 15.19 7.47
CA VAL A 80 -0.81 13.86 7.92
C VAL A 80 -1.45 12.77 7.05
N ARG A 81 -2.75 12.88 6.76
CA ARG A 81 -3.46 11.93 5.91
C ARG A 81 -2.84 11.86 4.52
N THR A 82 -2.59 13.00 3.88
CA THR A 82 -2.00 13.06 2.54
C THR A 82 -0.60 12.45 2.51
N PHE A 83 0.24 12.76 3.50
CA PHE A 83 1.56 12.11 3.64
C PHE A 83 1.42 10.59 3.75
N CYS A 84 0.55 10.11 4.65
CA CYS A 84 0.30 8.68 4.83
C CYS A 84 -0.15 8.01 3.55
N GLU A 85 -1.09 8.60 2.81
CA GLU A 85 -1.62 8.04 1.57
C GLU A 85 -0.52 7.94 0.51
N GLN A 86 0.26 9.00 0.29
CA GLN A 86 1.33 9.01 -0.71
C GLN A 86 2.37 7.92 -0.43
N VAL A 87 2.88 7.87 0.80
CA VAL A 87 3.92 6.92 1.20
C VAL A 87 3.40 5.48 1.14
N MET A 88 2.23 5.22 1.72
CA MET A 88 1.68 3.86 1.78
C MET A 88 1.32 3.34 0.38
N LEU A 89 0.69 4.15 -0.47
CA LEU A 89 0.35 3.73 -1.84
C LEU A 89 1.60 3.43 -2.67
N ALA A 90 2.66 4.23 -2.50
CA ALA A 90 3.93 4.01 -3.19
C ALA A 90 4.61 2.73 -2.70
N LYS A 91 4.66 2.50 -1.39
CA LYS A 91 5.15 1.26 -0.77
C LYS A 91 4.36 0.03 -1.27
N GLU A 92 3.03 0.05 -1.19
CA GLU A 92 2.15 -1.06 -1.62
C GLU A 92 2.28 -1.36 -3.12
N ARG A 93 2.51 -0.33 -3.95
CA ARG A 93 2.79 -0.50 -5.38
C ARG A 93 4.13 -1.22 -5.59
N ALA A 94 5.17 -0.80 -4.87
CA ALA A 94 6.48 -1.43 -4.94
C ALA A 94 6.41 -2.90 -4.49
N GLU A 95 5.72 -3.20 -3.40
CA GLU A 95 5.49 -4.58 -2.94
C GLU A 95 4.76 -5.42 -3.98
N ARG A 96 3.64 -4.93 -4.54
CA ARG A 96 2.90 -5.64 -5.59
C ARG A 96 3.76 -5.97 -6.81
N ASN A 97 4.62 -5.04 -7.23
CA ASN A 97 5.53 -5.27 -8.33
C ASN A 97 6.54 -6.38 -8.00
N ARG A 98 7.11 -6.39 -6.79
CA ARG A 98 8.04 -7.46 -6.34
C ARG A 98 7.35 -8.82 -6.27
N VAL A 99 6.15 -8.88 -5.70
CA VAL A 99 5.38 -10.13 -5.61
C VAL A 99 5.07 -10.70 -7.00
N ARG A 100 4.69 -9.85 -7.97
CA ARG A 100 4.45 -10.27 -9.36
C ARG A 100 5.70 -10.86 -10.00
N THR A 101 6.87 -10.26 -9.76
CA THR A 101 8.15 -10.75 -10.29
C THR A 101 8.56 -12.08 -9.65
N ARG A 102 8.33 -12.27 -8.34
CA ARG A 102 8.65 -13.52 -7.64
C ARG A 102 7.70 -14.67 -7.99
N HIS A 103 6.43 -14.38 -8.28
CA HIS A 103 5.38 -15.39 -8.51
C HIS A 103 4.57 -15.08 -9.79
N PRO A 104 5.17 -15.16 -10.98
CA PRO A 104 4.48 -14.85 -12.23
C PRO A 104 3.22 -15.71 -12.45
N SER A 105 3.23 -16.96 -11.98
CA SER A 105 2.22 -18.01 -12.23
C SER A 105 0.86 -17.79 -11.56
N ARG A 106 0.77 -17.06 -10.43
CA ARG A 106 -0.52 -16.81 -9.73
C ARG A 106 -1.41 -15.82 -10.48
N THR A 107 -0.80 -14.90 -11.23
CA THR A 107 -1.50 -13.85 -11.99
C THR A 107 -2.19 -14.43 -13.23
N THR A 108 -1.53 -15.34 -13.93
CA THR A 108 -2.05 -15.96 -15.16
C THR A 108 -3.25 -16.86 -14.86
N GLN A 109 -3.22 -17.62 -13.76
CA GLN A 109 -4.32 -18.53 -13.38
C GLN A 109 -5.58 -17.76 -12.93
N GLN A 110 -5.43 -16.62 -12.24
CA GLN A 110 -6.55 -15.77 -11.82
C GLN A 110 -7.16 -14.99 -13.01
N GLN A 111 -6.35 -14.57 -13.98
CA GLN A 111 -6.82 -14.00 -15.25
C GLN A 111 -7.54 -15.06 -16.11
N HIS A 112 -7.01 -16.28 -16.19
CA HIS A 112 -7.66 -17.37 -16.93
C HIS A 112 -9.01 -17.76 -16.32
N ARG A 113 -9.11 -17.81 -14.98
CA ARG A 113 -10.38 -18.05 -14.26
C ARG A 113 -11.42 -16.97 -14.51
N ARG A 114 -11.03 -15.69 -14.53
CA ARG A 114 -11.95 -14.57 -14.84
C ARG A 114 -12.40 -14.56 -16.31
N ASN A 115 -11.52 -14.94 -17.24
CA ASN A 115 -11.87 -15.02 -18.66
C ASN A 115 -12.77 -16.22 -18.98
N THR A 116 -12.59 -17.35 -18.30
CA THR A 116 -13.49 -18.52 -18.44
C THR A 116 -14.90 -18.25 -17.91
N THR A 117 -15.06 -17.41 -16.88
CA THR A 117 -16.41 -17.03 -16.40
C THR A 117 -17.12 -16.04 -17.34
N ARG A 118 -16.39 -15.31 -18.19
CA ARG A 118 -16.98 -14.32 -19.13
C ARG A 118 -17.36 -14.89 -20.49
N HIS A 119 -16.77 -15.99 -20.93
CA HIS A 119 -17.03 -16.58 -22.26
C HIS A 119 -17.95 -17.82 -22.25
N GLY A 120 -18.54 -18.18 -21.11
CA GLY A 120 -19.46 -19.31 -20.98
C GLY A 120 -20.96 -18.99 -21.15
N GLY A 121 -21.32 -17.81 -21.67
CA GLY A 121 -22.70 -17.47 -21.98
C GLY A 121 -23.13 -18.11 -23.29
N ALA A 122 -23.52 -19.40 -23.26
CA ALA A 122 -24.25 -20.00 -24.36
C ALA A 122 -25.52 -19.18 -24.63
N MET A 123 -25.74 -18.76 -25.87
CA MET A 123 -27.01 -18.13 -26.26
C MET A 123 -28.16 -19.10 -25.96
N PRO A 124 -29.25 -18.64 -25.32
CA PRO A 124 -30.43 -19.47 -25.17
C PRO A 124 -31.01 -19.80 -26.57
N PRO A 125 -31.52 -21.03 -26.79
CA PRO A 125 -32.11 -21.40 -28.07
C PRO A 125 -33.35 -20.54 -28.39
N PRO A 126 -33.65 -20.30 -29.68
CA PRO A 126 -34.81 -19.50 -30.08
C PRO A 126 -36.12 -20.16 -29.63
N ALA A 127 -37.08 -19.34 -29.20
CA ALA A 127 -38.38 -19.80 -28.74
C ALA A 127 -39.19 -20.45 -29.88
N PRO A 128 -39.98 -21.51 -29.61
CA PRO A 128 -40.80 -22.14 -30.62
C PRO A 128 -41.93 -21.21 -31.10
N PRO A 129 -42.40 -21.35 -32.36
CA PRO A 129 -43.48 -20.54 -32.89
C PRO A 129 -44.80 -20.80 -32.13
N ARG A 130 -45.59 -19.74 -31.94
CA ARG A 130 -46.90 -19.84 -31.28
C ARG A 130 -47.91 -20.56 -32.20
N PRO A 131 -48.74 -21.47 -31.65
CA PRO A 131 -49.82 -22.11 -32.40
C PRO A 131 -50.96 -21.11 -32.72
N PRO A 132 -51.82 -21.43 -33.72
CA PRO A 132 -52.89 -20.54 -34.18
C PRO A 132 -53.97 -20.26 -33.13
#